data_AF-A0A136MTP2-F1
#
_entry.id   AF-A0A136MTP2-F1
#
_cell.length_a   1.000
_cell.length_b   1.000
_cell.length_c   1.000
_cell.angle_alpha   90.00
_cell.angle_beta   90.00
_cell.angle_gamma   90.00
#
_symmetry.space_group_name_H-M   'P 1'
#
loop_
_entity.id
_entity.type
_entity.pdbx_description
1 polymer ?
#
loop_
_entity_poly.entity_id
_entity_poly.type
_entity_poly.pdbx_seq_one_letter_code
_entity_poly.pdbx_strand_id
1 'polypeptide(L)'
;MKNVLFAIMVLILASCQPKDLPTVLEVRDGYALMKISHQTTKDELKDIQQKLADYNIALSYEGSTFFDNNRLQNVVLQVKTPEGHSGNTKADIVALQYRYFGFLYQKGGSPAFKIGEELP
;
A
#
# COMPACT_ATOMS: atom_id res chain seq x y z
N MET A 1 -33.25 10.77 32.27
CA MET A 1 -31.92 10.10 32.11
C MET A 1 -31.95 8.91 31.13
N LYS A 2 -32.87 8.85 30.15
CA LYS A 2 -32.92 7.77 29.14
C LYS A 2 -32.24 8.16 27.82
N ASN A 3 -32.16 9.46 27.53
CA ASN A 3 -31.61 10.00 26.28
C ASN A 3 -30.08 10.17 26.29
N VAL A 4 -29.45 10.22 27.48
CA VAL A 4 -27.99 10.36 27.62
C VAL A 4 -27.27 9.04 27.29
N LEU A 5 -27.90 7.89 27.61
CA LEU A 5 -27.34 6.57 27.32
C LEU A 5 -27.28 6.30 25.81
N PHE A 6 -28.25 6.83 25.05
CA PHE A 6 -28.31 6.68 23.58
C PHE A 6 -27.23 7.52 22.87
N ALA A 7 -26.88 8.70 23.41
CA ALA A 7 -25.85 9.56 22.84
C ALA A 7 -24.44 8.97 22.95
N ILE A 8 -24.14 8.25 24.03
CA ILE A 8 -22.82 7.61 24.23
C ILE A 8 -22.64 6.42 23.27
N MET A 9 -23.72 5.69 22.96
CA MET A 9 -23.66 4.53 22.05
C MET A 9 -23.44 4.94 20.57
N VAL A 10 -23.94 6.11 20.15
CA VAL A 10 -23.71 6.65 18.80
C VAL A 10 -22.27 7.12 18.59
N LEU A 11 -21.60 7.62 19.65
CA LEU A 11 -20.20 8.06 19.57
C LEU A 11 -19.20 6.90 19.45
N ILE A 12 -19.53 5.70 19.94
CA ILE A 12 -18.66 4.52 19.85
C ILE A 12 -18.69 3.90 18.44
N LEU A 13 -19.78 4.07 17.69
CA LEU A 13 -19.90 3.53 16.32
C LEU A 13 -19.24 4.42 15.26
N ALA A 14 -18.98 5.70 15.57
CA ALA A 14 -18.35 6.64 14.64
C ALA A 14 -16.83 6.46 14.49
N SER A 15 -16.18 5.68 15.37
CA SER A 15 -14.73 5.45 15.31
C SER A 15 -14.29 4.35 14.32
N CYS A 16 -15.24 3.68 13.66
CA CYS A 16 -14.97 2.67 12.63
C CYS A 16 -14.98 3.26 11.20
N GLN A 17 -14.35 4.43 10.99
CA GLN A 17 -14.13 4.92 9.63
C GLN A 17 -12.82 4.32 9.06
N PRO A 18 -12.80 3.95 7.76
CA PRO A 18 -11.56 3.57 7.09
C PRO A 18 -10.52 4.68 7.26
N LYS A 19 -9.26 4.30 7.47
CA LYS A 19 -8.19 5.29 7.67
C LYS A 19 -7.94 6.05 6.38
N ASP A 20 -7.66 7.34 6.47
CA ASP A 20 -7.15 8.09 5.32
C ASP A 20 -5.71 7.65 5.03
N LEU A 21 -5.49 6.99 3.90
CA LEU A 21 -4.24 6.30 3.57
C LEU A 21 -3.85 6.59 2.11
N PRO A 22 -3.36 7.78 1.78
CA PRO A 22 -2.98 8.12 0.40
C PRO A 22 -1.84 7.25 -0.13
N THR A 23 -1.81 7.05 -1.43
CA THR A 23 -0.68 6.39 -2.12
C THR A 23 0.61 7.20 -1.92
N VAL A 24 1.70 6.55 -1.51
CA VAL A 24 3.02 7.17 -1.33
C VAL A 24 4.04 6.50 -2.24
N LEU A 25 4.80 7.32 -2.97
CA LEU A 25 5.99 6.90 -3.68
C LEU A 25 7.11 7.90 -3.41
N GLU A 26 8.21 7.40 -2.86
CA GLU A 26 9.48 8.10 -2.78
C GLU A 26 10.52 7.28 -3.53
N VAL A 27 11.19 7.87 -4.50
CA VAL A 27 12.23 7.19 -5.27
C VAL A 27 13.39 8.13 -5.55
N ARG A 28 14.60 7.62 -5.40
CA ARG A 28 15.88 8.29 -5.68
C ARG A 28 16.96 7.22 -5.85
N ASP A 29 18.16 7.63 -6.25
CA ASP A 29 19.25 6.67 -6.46
C ASP A 29 19.53 5.83 -5.20
N GLY A 30 19.42 4.50 -5.37
CA GLY A 30 19.63 3.54 -4.28
C GLY A 30 18.53 3.50 -3.22
N TYR A 31 17.37 4.15 -3.43
CA TYR A 31 16.26 4.12 -2.48
C TYR A 31 14.91 4.15 -3.18
N ALA A 32 14.00 3.27 -2.77
CA ALA A 32 12.60 3.34 -3.14
C ALA A 32 11.70 2.93 -1.97
N LEU A 33 10.70 3.74 -1.68
CA LEU A 33 9.63 3.45 -0.74
C LEU A 33 8.30 3.62 -1.46
N MET A 34 7.52 2.55 -1.51
CA MET A 34 6.17 2.55 -2.06
C MET A 34 5.21 2.09 -0.98
N LYS A 35 4.16 2.87 -0.72
CA LYS A 35 3.05 2.52 0.15
C LYS A 35 1.73 2.68 -0.60
N ILE A 36 0.92 1.64 -0.59
CA ILE A 36 -0.40 1.58 -1.25
C ILE A 36 -1.47 1.13 -0.26
N SER A 37 -2.72 1.46 -0.55
CA SER A 37 -3.88 1.18 0.31
C SER A 37 -5.15 0.98 -0.53
N HIS A 38 -6.31 0.89 0.13
CA HIS A 38 -7.64 0.90 -0.51
C HIS A 38 -7.94 2.18 -1.31
N GLN A 39 -7.18 3.27 -1.11
CA GLN A 39 -7.32 4.50 -1.90
C GLN A 39 -6.54 4.45 -3.20
N THR A 40 -5.55 3.57 -3.30
CA THR A 40 -4.70 3.48 -4.49
C THR A 40 -5.51 3.08 -5.71
N THR A 41 -5.26 3.74 -6.83
CA THR A 41 -5.93 3.45 -8.10
C THR A 41 -5.07 2.62 -9.04
N LYS A 42 -5.73 2.00 -10.03
CA LYS A 42 -5.04 1.30 -11.12
C LYS A 42 -4.07 2.20 -11.90
N ASP A 43 -4.46 3.44 -12.15
CA ASP A 43 -3.63 4.39 -12.90
C ASP A 43 -2.41 4.80 -12.07
N GLU A 44 -2.57 5.03 -10.77
CA GLU A 44 -1.42 5.27 -9.88
C GLU A 44 -0.45 4.09 -9.86
N LEU A 45 -0.93 2.84 -9.77
CA LEU A 45 -0.05 1.67 -9.82
C LEU A 45 0.71 1.56 -11.15
N LYS A 46 0.06 1.89 -12.27
CA LYS A 46 0.69 1.92 -13.59
C LYS A 46 1.79 3.00 -13.65
N ASP A 47 1.50 4.20 -13.15
CA ASP A 47 2.48 5.29 -13.11
C ASP A 47 3.66 4.96 -12.19
N ILE A 48 3.39 4.36 -11.04
CA ILE A 48 4.44 3.89 -10.10
C ILE A 48 5.30 2.82 -10.75
N GLN A 49 4.69 1.83 -11.42
CA GLN A 49 5.42 0.78 -12.13
C GLN A 49 6.38 1.36 -13.16
N GLN A 50 5.94 2.36 -13.94
CA GLN A 50 6.78 3.04 -14.91
C GLN A 50 7.94 3.80 -14.25
N LYS A 51 7.65 4.60 -13.21
CA LYS A 51 8.67 5.34 -12.46
C LYS A 51 9.72 4.43 -11.83
N LEU A 52 9.33 3.26 -11.33
CA LEU A 52 10.26 2.29 -10.74
C LEU A 52 11.14 1.60 -11.79
N ALA A 53 10.62 1.42 -13.01
CA ALA A 53 11.39 0.85 -14.11
C ALA A 53 12.61 1.72 -14.48
N ASP A 54 12.51 3.05 -14.37
CA ASP A 54 13.63 3.98 -14.57
C ASP A 54 14.81 3.73 -13.60
N TYR A 55 14.52 3.12 -12.43
CA TYR A 55 15.51 2.73 -11.42
C TYR A 55 15.87 1.24 -11.47
N ASN A 56 15.51 0.54 -12.56
CA ASN A 56 15.68 -0.91 -12.72
C ASN A 56 14.98 -1.75 -11.62
N ILE A 57 13.92 -1.21 -11.03
CA ILE A 57 13.07 -1.93 -10.08
C ILE A 57 11.85 -2.45 -10.84
N ALA A 58 11.75 -3.77 -10.98
CA ALA A 58 10.60 -4.40 -11.61
C ALA A 58 9.49 -4.57 -10.58
N LEU A 59 8.37 -3.87 -10.79
CA LEU A 59 7.12 -4.04 -10.06
C LEU A 59 6.11 -4.76 -10.95
N SER A 60 5.47 -5.80 -10.42
CA SER A 60 4.26 -6.40 -11.01
C SER A 60 3.12 -6.33 -10.00
N TYR A 61 1.94 -5.99 -10.48
CA TYR A 61 0.69 -6.07 -9.72
C TYR A 61 -0.30 -7.08 -10.34
N GLU A 62 0.19 -8.00 -11.16
CA GLU A 62 -0.62 -9.05 -11.77
C GLU A 62 -1.33 -9.90 -10.72
N GLY A 63 -2.63 -10.16 -10.94
CA GLY A 63 -3.50 -10.82 -9.97
C GLY A 63 -4.19 -9.85 -8.99
N SER A 64 -3.83 -8.56 -9.00
CA SER A 64 -4.60 -7.53 -8.29
C SER A 64 -5.97 -7.30 -8.96
N THR A 65 -6.96 -6.95 -8.14
CA THR A 65 -8.32 -6.65 -8.58
C THR A 65 -8.72 -5.25 -8.14
N PHE A 66 -9.61 -4.63 -8.92
CA PHE A 66 -10.03 -3.24 -8.75
C PHE A 66 -11.54 -3.15 -8.79
N PHE A 67 -12.10 -2.19 -8.06
CA PHE A 67 -13.49 -1.81 -8.17
C PHE A 67 -13.76 -1.05 -9.47
N ASP A 68 -15.04 -0.86 -9.82
CA ASP A 68 -15.49 -0.11 -10.99
C ASP A 68 -15.01 1.35 -11.02
N ASN A 69 -14.68 1.90 -9.85
CA ASN A 69 -14.11 3.25 -9.70
C ASN A 69 -12.58 3.28 -9.79
N ASN A 70 -11.96 2.22 -10.32
CA ASN A 70 -10.52 2.01 -10.45
C ASN A 70 -9.71 1.93 -9.15
N ARG A 71 -10.35 1.94 -7.97
CA ARG A 71 -9.64 1.75 -6.69
C ARG A 71 -9.32 0.29 -6.43
N LEU A 72 -8.22 0.07 -5.72
CA LEU A 72 -7.69 -1.24 -5.38
C LEU A 72 -8.65 -1.99 -4.46
N GLN A 73 -9.06 -3.19 -4.87
CA GLN A 73 -9.89 -4.10 -4.08
C GLN A 73 -9.03 -5.16 -3.39
N ASN A 74 -8.22 -5.89 -4.16
CA ASN A 74 -7.22 -6.81 -3.61
C ASN A 74 -5.91 -6.58 -4.35
N VAL A 75 -4.80 -6.65 -3.62
CA VAL A 75 -3.48 -6.50 -4.20
C VAL A 75 -2.70 -7.80 -4.17
N VAL A 76 -1.97 -8.02 -5.25
CA VAL A 76 -0.84 -8.94 -5.33
C VAL A 76 0.31 -8.11 -5.88
N LEU A 77 1.39 -7.95 -5.11
CA LEU A 77 2.59 -7.26 -5.55
C LEU A 77 3.74 -8.25 -5.66
N GLN A 78 4.55 -8.09 -6.69
CA GLN A 78 5.84 -8.75 -6.83
C GLN A 78 6.87 -7.68 -7.18
N VAL A 79 7.99 -7.67 -6.46
CA VAL A 79 9.05 -6.68 -6.64
C VAL A 79 10.37 -7.40 -6.85
N LYS A 80 11.18 -6.92 -7.79
CA LYS A 80 12.58 -7.31 -7.97
C LYS A 80 13.44 -6.05 -8.10
N THR A 81 14.48 -5.94 -7.28
CA THR A 81 15.41 -4.81 -7.24
C THR A 81 16.65 -5.08 -8.09
N PRO A 82 17.42 -4.05 -8.48
CA PRO A 82 18.64 -4.22 -9.29
C PRO A 82 19.73 -5.04 -8.58
N GLU A 83 19.73 -5.08 -7.24
CA GLU A 83 20.69 -5.88 -6.45
C GLU A 83 20.25 -7.33 -6.26
N GLY A 84 19.19 -7.76 -6.95
CA GLY A 84 18.71 -9.13 -6.93
C GLY A 84 17.81 -9.48 -5.76
N HIS A 85 17.43 -8.51 -4.91
CA HIS A 85 16.38 -8.73 -3.92
C HIS A 85 15.04 -8.90 -4.61
N SER A 86 14.21 -9.80 -4.11
CA SER A 86 12.87 -9.99 -4.61
C SER A 86 11.93 -10.45 -3.52
N GLY A 87 10.65 -10.14 -3.68
CA GLY A 87 9.62 -10.68 -2.81
C GLY A 87 8.23 -10.41 -3.37
N ASN A 88 7.24 -10.95 -2.67
CA ASN A 88 5.84 -10.73 -3.00
C ASN A 88 5.04 -10.41 -1.72
N THR A 89 3.90 -9.74 -1.91
CA THR A 89 2.91 -9.58 -0.86
C THR A 89 1.51 -9.57 -1.44
N LYS A 90 0.52 -9.86 -0.61
CA LYS A 90 -0.88 -9.80 -0.98
C LYS A 90 -1.71 -9.26 0.19
N ALA A 91 -2.77 -8.53 -0.13
CA ALA A 91 -3.71 -8.03 0.84
C ALA A 91 -5.10 -7.91 0.23
N ASP A 92 -6.12 -8.14 1.06
CA ASP A 92 -7.52 -7.91 0.69
C ASP A 92 -7.98 -6.49 1.06
N ILE A 93 -9.21 -6.16 0.66
CA ILE A 93 -9.79 -4.84 0.93
C ILE A 93 -9.85 -4.51 2.43
N VAL A 94 -10.06 -5.52 3.28
CA VAL A 94 -10.17 -5.30 4.72
C VAL A 94 -8.83 -4.86 5.28
N ALA A 95 -7.73 -5.53 4.91
CA ALA A 95 -6.39 -5.13 5.32
C ALA A 95 -6.01 -3.74 4.75
N LEU A 96 -6.32 -3.50 3.47
CA LEU A 96 -6.01 -2.26 2.75
C LEU A 96 -6.75 -1.01 3.29
N GLN A 97 -7.86 -1.19 4.00
CA GLN A 97 -8.60 -0.11 4.66
C GLN A 97 -7.92 0.43 5.93
N TYR A 98 -7.01 -0.34 6.52
CA TYR A 98 -6.43 0.00 7.82
C TYR A 98 -4.90 0.04 7.84
N ARG A 99 -4.24 -0.45 6.78
CA ARG A 99 -2.78 -0.59 6.70
C ARG A 99 -2.26 -0.28 5.31
N TYR A 100 -1.01 0.20 5.26
CA TYR A 100 -0.25 0.26 4.03
C TYR A 100 0.38 -1.09 3.71
N PHE A 101 0.43 -1.39 2.41
CA PHE A 101 1.25 -2.46 1.85
C PHE A 101 2.19 -1.86 0.81
N GLY A 102 3.28 -2.55 0.51
CA GLY A 102 4.21 -2.10 -0.53
C GLY A 102 5.60 -2.64 -0.28
N PHE A 103 6.63 -1.85 -0.60
CA PHE A 103 8.01 -2.24 -0.35
C PHE A 103 8.90 -1.06 0.00
N LEU A 104 10.04 -1.39 0.62
CA LEU A 104 11.19 -0.56 0.85
C LEU A 104 12.40 -1.23 0.19
N TYR A 105 13.17 -0.46 -0.56
CA TYR A 105 14.49 -0.83 -1.06
C TYR A 105 15.49 0.26 -0.66
N GLN A 106 16.63 -0.16 -0.11
CA GLN A 106 17.73 0.71 0.30
C GLN A 106 19.06 0.02 -0.03
N LYS A 107 19.79 0.56 -1.00
CA LYS A 107 21.12 0.06 -1.37
C LYS A 107 22.07 0.11 -0.18
N GLY A 108 22.55 -1.05 0.26
CA GLY A 108 23.42 -1.18 1.44
C GLY A 108 22.77 -0.82 2.78
N GLY A 109 21.44 -0.65 2.82
CA GLY A 109 20.69 -0.33 4.04
C GLY A 109 20.43 -1.54 4.93
N SER A 110 19.89 -1.29 6.12
CA SER A 110 19.41 -2.33 7.04
C SER A 110 17.99 -1.98 7.53
N PRO A 111 16.93 -2.58 6.95
CA PRO A 111 16.97 -3.63 5.93
C PRO A 111 17.26 -3.08 4.52
N ALA A 112 17.99 -3.85 3.71
CA ALA A 112 18.23 -3.50 2.30
C ALA A 112 16.96 -3.66 1.44
N PHE A 113 16.07 -4.59 1.82
CA PHE A 113 14.79 -4.79 1.16
C PHE A 113 13.75 -5.29 2.17
N LYS A 114 12.53 -4.74 2.11
CA LYS A 114 11.35 -5.21 2.84
C LYS A 114 10.14 -5.10 1.93
N ILE A 115 9.25 -6.09 1.96
CA ILE A 115 7.97 -6.06 1.25
C ILE A 115 6.86 -6.55 2.16
N GLY A 116 5.66 -6.00 2.02
CA GLY A 116 4.51 -6.33 2.85
C GLY A 116 4.01 -5.14 3.65
N GLU A 117 3.57 -5.40 4.88
CA GLU A 117 3.06 -4.38 5.80
C GLU A 117 4.16 -3.73 6.66
N GLU A 118 3.80 -2.65 7.36
CA GLU A 118 4.66 -1.95 8.33
C GLU A 118 5.97 -1.43 7.74
N LEU A 119 5.86 -0.70 6.63
CA LEU A 119 6.99 0.03 6.04
C LEU A 119 7.23 1.34 6.82
N PRO A 120 8.50 1.73 7.04
CA PRO A 120 8.84 2.96 7.77
C PRO A 120 8.22 4.19 7.11
#